data_AF-A0A424Z2G4-F1
#
_entry.id   AF-A0A424Z2G4-F1
#
_cell.length_a   1.000
_cell.length_b   1.000
_cell.length_c   1.000
_cell.angle_alpha   90.00
_cell.angle_beta   90.00
_cell.angle_gamma   90.00
#
_symmetry.space_group_name_H-M   'P 1'
#
loop_
_entity.id
_entity.type
_entity.pdbx_description
1 polymer ?
#
loop_
_entity_poly.entity_id
_entity_poly.type
_entity_poly.pdbx_seq_one_letter_code
_entity_poly.pdbx_strand_id
1 'polypeptide(L)' 'MYETEVIRLKEDIELKNPILIVGLPGVGHVGKLVAEHLIEELESEK' A
#
# COMPACT_ATOMS: atom_id res chain seq x y z
N MET A 1 6.54 22.60 -11.26
CA MET A 1 6.64 21.14 -11.42
C MET A 1 6.69 20.58 -10.02
N TYR A 2 5.83 19.63 -9.67
CA TYR A 2 5.92 18.99 -8.35
C TYR A 2 7.00 17.92 -8.40
N GLU A 3 7.91 17.94 -7.44
CA GLU A 3 8.89 16.89 -7.24
C GLU A 3 8.29 15.83 -6.32
N THR A 4 8.63 14.56 -6.53
CA THR A 4 8.15 13.43 -5.72
C THR A 4 9.34 12.59 -5.31
N GLU A 5 9.53 12.44 -4.01
CA GLU A 5 10.54 11.55 -3.42
C GLU A 5 9.85 10.31 -2.87
N VAL A 6 10.38 9.13 -3.17
CA VAL A 6 9.89 7.85 -2.65
C VAL A 6 10.89 7.33 -1.62
N ILE A 7 10.47 7.28 -0.36
CA ILE A 7 11.28 6.78 0.75
C ILE A 7 10.95 5.30 0.97
N ARG A 8 11.97 4.43 0.91
CA ARG A 8 11.83 3.01 1.27
C ARG A 8 12.00 2.86 2.78
N LEU A 9 11.07 2.16 3.42
CA LEU A 9 11.14 1.90 4.86
C LEU A 9 11.99 0.67 5.20
N LYS A 10 12.15 -0.25 4.26
CA LYS A 10 12.96 -1.45 4.36
C LYS A 10 13.73 -1.66 3.06
N GLU A 11 15.01 -2.01 3.17
CA GLU A 11 15.89 -2.27 2.03
C GLU A 11 15.82 -3.74 1.58
N ASP A 12 15.54 -4.68 2.50
CA ASP A 12 15.65 -6.14 2.27
C ASP A 12 14.31 -6.86 2.04
N ILE A 13 13.38 -6.26 1.29
CA ILE A 13 12.11 -6.93 0.93
C ILE A 13 12.30 -7.74 -0.36
N GLU A 14 12.19 -9.07 -0.28
CA GLU A 14 12.13 -9.96 -1.45
C GLU A 14 10.67 -10.22 -1.88
N LEU A 15 10.27 -9.71 -3.05
CA LEU A 15 8.95 -9.98 -3.63
C LEU A 15 9.05 -11.02 -4.74
N LYS A 16 8.19 -12.04 -4.70
CA LYS A 16 8.09 -13.08 -5.75
C LYS A 16 6.77 -12.93 -6.50
N ASN A 17 6.83 -12.32 -7.69
CA ASN A 17 5.65 -12.04 -8.53
C ASN A 17 4.48 -11.40 -7.75
N PRO A 18 4.70 -10.25 -7.09
CA PRO A 18 3.69 -9.62 -6.24
C PRO A 18 2.54 -9.02 -7.07
N ILE A 19 1.41 -8.81 -6.41
CA ILE A 19 0.29 -8.01 -6.93
C ILE A 19 0.33 -6.65 -6.21
N LEU A 20 0.34 -5.57 -6.98
CA LEU A 20 0.21 -4.21 -6.43
C LEU A 20 -1.26 -3.86 -6.23
N ILE A 21 -1.63 -3.54 -4.99
CA ILE A 21 -2.96 -3.07 -4.61
C ILE A 21 -2.86 -1.59 -4.23
N VAL A 22 -3.79 -0.77 -4.72
CA VAL A 22 -3.81 0.68 -4.45
C VAL A 22 -5.14 1.07 -3.80
N GLY A 23 -5.08 1.58 -2.57
CA GLY A 23 -6.23 2.02 -1.77
C GLY A 23 -6.14 3.48 -1.34
N LEU A 24 -5.97 4.39 -2.31
CA LEU A 24 -5.88 5.82 -2.01
C LEU A 24 -7.25 6.42 -1.60
N PRO A 25 -7.25 7.54 -0.86
CA PRO A 25 -8.50 8.25 -0.54
C PRO A 25 -9.27 8.68 -1.80
N GLY A 26 -10.59 8.46 -1.79
CA GLY A 26 -11.50 8.79 -2.88
C GLY A 26 -12.95 8.86 -2.39
N VAL A 27 -13.92 8.86 -3.30
CA VAL A 27 -15.35 8.97 -2.94
C VAL A 27 -15.77 7.80 -2.04
N GLY A 28 -16.37 8.11 -0.89
CA GLY A 28 -16.83 7.12 0.09
C GLY A 28 -15.72 6.28 0.72
N HIS A 29 -14.44 6.62 0.49
CA HIS A 29 -13.27 5.92 1.03
C HIS A 29 -13.22 4.40 0.75
N VAL A 30 -13.98 3.89 -0.22
CA VAL A 30 -14.13 2.44 -0.44
C VAL A 30 -12.79 1.77 -0.67
N GLY A 31 -11.96 2.29 -1.59
CA GLY A 31 -10.64 1.72 -1.88
C GLY A 31 -9.69 1.75 -0.67
N LYS A 32 -9.75 2.82 0.13
CA LYS A 32 -8.96 2.95 1.36
C LYS A 32 -9.39 1.91 2.40
N LEU A 33 -10.69 1.82 2.69
CA LEU A 33 -11.23 0.88 3.68
C LEU A 33 -10.95 -0.57 3.30
N VAL A 34 -11.04 -0.92 2.01
CA VAL A 34 -10.69 -2.26 1.52
C VAL A 34 -9.20 -2.54 1.69
N ALA A 35 -8.32 -1.59 1.37
CA ALA A 35 -6.88 -1.78 1.55
C ALA A 35 -6.48 -1.87 3.03
N GLU A 36 -7.07 -1.04 3.91
CA GLU A 36 -6.85 -1.11 5.36
C GLU A 36 -7.31 -2.46 5.91
N HIS A 37 -8.48 -2.94 5.51
CA HIS A 37 -8.97 -4.26 5.90
C HIS A 37 -8.06 -5.40 5.44
N LEU A 38 -7.56 -5.36 4.19
CA LEU A 38 -6.62 -6.37 3.70
C LEU A 38 -5.28 -6.36 4.46
N ILE A 39 -4.79 -5.19 4.88
CA ILE A 39 -3.58 -5.08 5.70
C ILE A 39 -3.80 -5.76 7.06
N GLU A 40 -4.95 -5.52 7.69
CA GLU A 40 -5.31 -6.11 8.98
C GLU A 40 -5.47 -7.63 8.90
N GLU A 41 -6.28 -8.13 7.95
CA GLU A 41 -6.59 -9.56 7.84
C GLU A 41 -5.40 -10.42 7.39
N LEU A 42 -4.48 -9.84 6.62
CA LEU A 42 -3.27 -10.54 6.15
C LEU A 42 -2.07 -10.31 7.07
N GLU A 43 -2.25 -9.61 8.19
CA GLU A 43 -1.17 -9.22 9.12
C GLU A 43 0.03 -8.59 8.37
N SER A 44 -0.26 -7.73 7.39
CA SER A 44 0.75 -7.18 6.49
C SER A 44 1.67 -6.19 7.21
N GLU A 45 2.95 -6.23 6.89
CA GLU A 45 3.94 -5.32 7.45
C GLU A 45 3.99 -3.98 6.69
N LYS A 46 4.43 -2.93 7.40
CA LYS A 46 4.62 -1.57 6.86
C LYS A 46 5.99 -1.40 6.20
#